data_AF-A0A922LMJ3-F1
#
_entry.id   AF-A0A922LMJ3-F1
#
_cell.length_a   1.000
_cell.length_b   1.000
_cell.length_c   1.000
_cell.angle_alpha   90.00
_cell.angle_beta   90.00
_cell.angle_gamma   90.00
#
_symmetry.space_group_name_H-M   'P 1'
#
loop_
_entity.id
_entity.type
_entity.pdbx_description
1 polymer ?
#
loop_
_entity_poly.entity_id
_entity_poly.type
_entity_poly.pdbx_seq_one_letter_code
_entity_poly.pdbx_strand_id
1 'polypeptide(L)'
;MYTKTDSILIASAVETAVTSISDLNHRVTKNQWVSSRSIALMNSRKLIPSGSEHDEERQQIRSRLTKSLRNDREQWWATKAKEMEKAAAIGNTRQLYRLIKVTGINKSSVSQTITEKDDTLICSQSRRLER
;
A
#
# COMPACT_ATOMS: atom_id res chain seq x y z
N MET A 1 -3.11 -41.92 26.32
CA MET A 1 -1.73 -41.46 26.58
C MET A 1 -1.29 -40.64 25.38
N TYR A 2 -1.28 -39.31 25.50
CA TYR A 2 -0.73 -38.46 24.43
C TYR A 2 0.80 -38.62 24.43
N THR A 3 1.36 -38.93 23.27
CA THR A 3 2.80 -39.17 23.15
C THR A 3 3.54 -37.85 22.98
N LYS A 4 4.76 -37.75 23.52
CA LYS A 4 5.59 -36.53 23.46
C LYS A 4 5.76 -35.97 22.04
N THR A 5 5.65 -36.84 21.04
CA THR A 5 5.68 -36.53 19.60
C THR A 5 4.43 -35.79 19.11
N ASP A 6 3.25 -36.10 19.62
CA ASP A 6 1.99 -35.43 19.23
C ASP A 6 2.00 -33.96 19.68
N SER A 7 2.57 -33.69 20.86
CA SER A 7 2.71 -32.33 21.39
C SER A 7 3.66 -31.45 20.57
N ILE A 8 4.71 -32.03 19.97
CA ILE A 8 5.69 -31.29 19.15
C ILE A 8 5.10 -30.95 17.78
N LEU A 9 4.36 -31.89 17.18
CA LEU A 9 3.66 -31.67 15.92
C LEU A 9 2.60 -30.57 16.03
N ILE A 10 1.84 -30.55 17.12
CA ILE A 10 0.84 -29.49 17.37
C ILE A 10 1.52 -28.13 17.54
N ALA A 11 2.60 -28.06 18.34
CA ALA A 11 3.33 -26.81 18.54
C ALA A 11 3.91 -26.26 17.22
N SER A 12 4.51 -27.11 16.39
CA SER A 12 5.03 -26.73 15.07
C SER A 12 3.93 -26.27 14.10
N ALA A 13 2.78 -26.95 14.09
CA ALA A 13 1.63 -26.54 13.28
C ALA A 13 1.06 -25.18 13.72
N VAL A 14 1.06 -24.89 15.02
CA VAL A 14 0.64 -23.58 15.55
C VAL A 14 1.63 -22.49 15.18
N GLU A 15 2.94 -22.72 15.34
CA GLU A 15 3.97 -21.73 15.01
C GLU A 15 3.95 -21.38 13.52
N THR A 16 3.81 -22.38 12.64
CA THR A 16 3.69 -22.18 11.18
C THR A 16 2.41 -21.44 10.80
N ALA A 17 1.28 -21.71 11.47
CA ALA A 17 0.05 -20.94 11.27
C ALA A 17 0.22 -19.48 11.72
N VAL A 18 0.87 -19.23 12.86
CA VAL A 18 1.10 -17.89 13.41
C VAL A 18 2.04 -17.07 12.53
N THR A 19 3.11 -17.66 11.99
CA THR A 19 4.00 -16.99 11.03
C THR A 19 3.26 -16.67 9.73
N SER A 20 2.46 -17.61 9.22
CA SER A 20 1.64 -17.39 8.01
C SER A 20 0.61 -16.27 8.18
N ILE A 21 -0.05 -16.17 9.34
CA ILE A 21 -0.96 -15.07 9.70
C ILE A 21 -0.21 -13.74 9.80
N SER A 22 0.99 -13.75 10.38
CA SER A 22 1.82 -12.55 10.55
C SER A 22 2.33 -12.01 9.20
N ASP A 23 2.75 -12.89 8.29
CA ASP A 23 3.13 -12.53 6.92
C ASP A 23 1.94 -12.01 6.10
N LEU A 24 0.75 -12.58 6.31
CA LEU A 24 -0.48 -12.06 5.74
C LEU A 24 -0.79 -10.67 6.29
N ASN A 25 -0.64 -10.44 7.60
CA ASN A 25 -0.85 -9.14 8.24
C ASN A 25 0.17 -8.08 7.81
N HIS A 26 1.43 -8.45 7.59
CA HIS A 26 2.46 -7.55 7.07
C HIS A 26 2.22 -7.21 5.57
N ARG A 27 1.69 -8.14 4.78
CA ARG A 27 1.19 -7.86 3.41
C ARG A 27 -0.06 -6.98 3.42
N VAL A 28 -1.00 -7.23 4.33
CA VAL A 28 -2.26 -6.48 4.49
C VAL A 28 -2.00 -5.05 4.96
N THR A 29 -1.00 -4.82 5.81
CA THR A 29 -0.61 -3.46 6.23
C THR A 29 0.09 -2.67 5.12
N LYS A 30 0.84 -3.32 4.22
CA LYS A 30 1.47 -2.64 3.08
C LYS A 30 0.49 -2.21 1.99
N ASN A 31 -0.63 -2.92 1.82
CA ASN A 31 -1.62 -2.68 0.75
C ASN A 31 -3.08 -2.74 1.26
N GLN A 32 -3.40 -2.11 2.39
CA GLN A 32 -4.72 -2.18 3.06
C GLN A 32 -5.91 -1.86 2.14
N TRP A 33 -5.69 -1.15 1.04
CA TRP A 33 -6.73 -0.78 0.08
C TRP A 33 -6.92 -1.77 -1.07
N VAL A 34 -6.00 -2.70 -1.31
CA VAL A 34 -6.06 -3.64 -2.45
C VAL A 34 -6.89 -4.86 -2.09
N SER A 35 -7.93 -5.16 -2.87
CA SER A 35 -8.81 -6.29 -2.62
C SER A 35 -8.18 -7.63 -3.02
N SER A 36 -8.71 -8.73 -2.46
CA SER A 36 -8.33 -10.10 -2.84
C SER A 36 -8.49 -10.35 -4.34
N ARG A 37 -9.49 -9.71 -4.98
CA ARG A 37 -9.70 -9.77 -6.43
C ARG A 37 -8.54 -9.17 -7.20
N SER A 38 -8.10 -7.97 -6.81
CA SER A 38 -6.94 -7.32 -7.43
C SER A 38 -5.66 -8.12 -7.21
N ILE A 39 -5.47 -8.70 -6.02
CA ILE A 39 -4.34 -9.60 -5.73
C ILE A 39 -4.34 -10.83 -6.65
N ALA A 40 -5.50 -11.46 -6.84
CA ALA A 40 -5.63 -12.59 -7.76
C ALA A 40 -5.24 -12.21 -9.19
N LEU A 41 -5.70 -11.05 -9.69
CA LEU A 41 -5.33 -10.53 -11.00
C LEU A 41 -3.83 -10.22 -11.11
N MET A 42 -3.20 -9.69 -10.07
CA MET A 42 -1.75 -9.49 -10.02
C MET A 42 -0.98 -10.82 -10.11
N ASN A 43 -1.45 -11.85 -9.42
CA ASN A 43 -0.83 -13.18 -9.45
C ASN A 43 -1.02 -13.83 -10.82
N SER A 44 -2.22 -13.83 -11.37
CA SER A 44 -2.50 -14.35 -12.71
C SER A 44 -1.66 -13.66 -13.78
N ARG A 45 -1.42 -12.34 -13.68
CA ARG A 45 -0.54 -11.61 -14.61
C ARG A 45 0.90 -12.14 -14.61
N LYS A 46 1.40 -12.63 -13.46
CA LYS A 46 2.76 -13.17 -13.33
C LYS A 46 2.92 -14.55 -13.95
N LEU A 47 1.82 -15.28 -14.13
CA LEU A 47 1.82 -16.63 -14.66
C LEU A 47 1.79 -16.66 -16.19
N ILE A 48 1.52 -15.53 -16.85
CA ILE A 48 1.45 -15.48 -18.31
C ILE A 48 2.88 -15.55 -18.88
N PRO A 49 3.19 -16.54 -19.75
CA PRO A 49 4.51 -16.69 -20.36
C PRO A 49 4.93 -15.47 -21.19
N SER A 50 6.20 -15.40 -21.55
CA SER A 50 6.70 -14.45 -22.56
C SER A 50 6.53 -15.07 -23.94
N GLY A 51 6.02 -14.31 -24.91
CA GLY A 51 5.65 -14.81 -26.24
C GLY A 51 4.49 -14.01 -26.80
N SER A 52 4.53 -13.65 -28.09
CA SER A 52 3.53 -12.78 -28.73
C SER A 52 2.13 -13.41 -28.77
N GLU A 53 2.07 -14.74 -28.78
CA GLU A 53 0.84 -15.53 -28.69
C GLU A 53 0.02 -15.23 -27.42
N HIS A 54 0.68 -14.74 -26.36
CA HIS A 54 0.04 -14.37 -25.09
C HIS A 54 -0.19 -12.86 -24.93
N ASP A 55 0.07 -12.03 -25.95
CA ASP A 55 -0.05 -10.58 -25.82
C ASP A 55 -1.48 -10.14 -25.51
N GLU A 56 -2.48 -10.74 -26.17
CA GLU A 56 -3.88 -10.41 -25.93
C GLU A 56 -4.30 -10.72 -24.49
N GLU A 57 -3.90 -11.88 -23.96
CA GLU A 57 -4.15 -12.27 -22.57
C GLU A 57 -3.50 -11.29 -21.59
N ARG A 58 -2.25 -10.88 -21.86
CA ARG A 58 -1.54 -9.86 -21.07
C ARG A 58 -2.26 -8.52 -21.10
N GLN A 59 -2.80 -8.10 -22.24
CA GLN A 59 -3.53 -6.84 -22.34
C GLN A 59 -4.87 -6.90 -21.61
N GLN A 60 -5.62 -8.00 -21.77
CA GLN A 60 -6.89 -8.19 -21.07
C GLN A 60 -6.71 -8.17 -19.55
N ILE A 61 -5.71 -8.89 -19.03
CA ILE A 61 -5.46 -8.91 -17.58
C ILE A 61 -4.98 -7.56 -17.06
N ARG A 62 -4.15 -6.83 -17.82
CA ARG A 62 -3.72 -5.47 -17.48
C ARG A 62 -4.90 -4.51 -17.39
N SER A 63 -5.81 -4.55 -18.36
CA SER A 63 -7.02 -3.73 -18.37
C SER A 63 -7.93 -4.04 -17.17
N ARG A 64 -8.20 -5.32 -16.90
CA ARG A 64 -9.00 -5.77 -15.75
C ARG A 64 -8.37 -5.37 -14.42
N LEU A 65 -7.06 -5.59 -14.27
CA LEU A 65 -6.31 -5.20 -13.07
C LEU A 65 -6.35 -3.69 -12.85
N THR A 66 -6.15 -2.90 -13.90
CA THR A 66 -6.18 -1.43 -13.81
C THR A 66 -7.54 -0.93 -13.34
N LYS A 67 -8.63 -1.47 -13.88
CA LYS A 67 -10.00 -1.14 -13.44
C LYS A 67 -10.23 -1.55 -11.98
N SER A 68 -9.85 -2.77 -11.61
CA SER A 68 -10.01 -3.28 -10.23
C SER A 68 -9.26 -2.42 -9.21
N LEU A 69 -8.01 -2.04 -9.50
CA LEU A 69 -7.22 -1.18 -8.63
C LEU A 69 -7.80 0.24 -8.53
N ARG A 70 -8.36 0.80 -9.61
CA ARG A 70 -9.05 2.10 -9.52
C ARG A 70 -10.25 2.02 -8.57
N ASN A 71 -11.09 1.00 -8.73
CA ASN A 71 -12.26 0.79 -7.88
C ASN A 71 -11.87 0.60 -6.40
N ASP A 72 -10.87 -0.25 -6.15
CA ASP A 72 -10.33 -0.49 -4.81
C ASP A 72 -9.84 0.83 -4.16
N ARG A 73 -9.15 1.67 -4.93
CA ARG A 73 -8.62 2.95 -4.47
C ARG A 73 -9.72 3.96 -4.17
N GLU A 74 -10.73 4.04 -5.05
CA GLU A 74 -11.91 4.90 -4.86
C GLU A 74 -12.67 4.51 -3.60
N GLN A 75 -12.93 3.21 -3.41
CA GLN A 75 -13.63 2.70 -2.23
C GLN A 75 -12.85 3.01 -0.94
N TRP A 76 -11.53 2.87 -0.97
CA TRP A 76 -10.68 3.22 0.17
C TRP A 76 -10.74 4.71 0.48
N TRP A 77 -10.66 5.59 -0.53
CA TRP A 77 -10.78 7.03 -0.34
C TRP A 77 -12.15 7.44 0.21
N ALA A 78 -13.23 6.86 -0.31
CA ALA A 78 -14.58 7.10 0.19
C ALA A 78 -14.71 6.70 1.68
N THR A 79 -14.14 5.55 2.05
CA THR A 79 -14.11 5.09 3.44
C THR A 79 -13.33 6.05 4.34
N LYS A 80 -12.14 6.50 3.89
CA LYS A 80 -11.31 7.44 4.65
C LYS A 80 -11.97 8.80 4.80
N ALA A 81 -12.62 9.32 3.76
CA ALA A 81 -13.37 10.58 3.82
C ALA A 81 -14.48 10.51 4.88
N LYS A 82 -15.24 9.41 4.91
CA LYS A 82 -16.29 9.19 5.93
C LYS A 82 -15.73 9.11 7.35
N GLU A 83 -14.56 8.49 7.54
CA GLU A 83 -13.88 8.47 8.85
C GLU A 83 -13.43 9.87 9.27
N MET A 84 -12.93 10.68 8.33
CA MET A 84 -12.49 12.05 8.59
C MET A 84 -13.66 12.96 8.95
N GLU A 85 -14.78 12.86 8.22
CA GLU A 85 -16.01 13.61 8.50
C GLU A 85 -16.53 13.31 9.91
N LYS A 86 -16.58 12.04 10.32
CA LYS A 86 -16.97 11.63 11.67
C LYS A 86 -16.02 12.20 12.74
N ALA A 87 -14.70 12.11 12.50
CA ALA A 87 -13.72 12.63 13.44
C ALA A 87 -13.84 14.15 13.59
N ALA A 88 -14.07 14.87 12.50
CA ALA A 88 -14.29 16.32 12.50
C ALA A 88 -15.59 16.70 13.23
N ALA A 89 -16.69 15.99 12.97
CA ALA A 89 -17.98 16.24 13.62
C ALA A 89 -17.93 16.10 15.15
N ILE A 90 -17.12 15.18 15.67
CA ILE A 90 -16.95 14.94 17.12
C ILE A 90 -15.82 15.82 17.70
N GLY A 91 -15.11 16.59 16.88
CA GLY A 91 -13.97 17.40 17.31
C GLY A 91 -12.73 16.58 17.70
N ASN A 92 -12.62 15.33 17.24
CA ASN A 92 -11.48 14.45 17.53
C ASN A 92 -10.28 14.78 16.61
N THR A 93 -9.57 15.85 16.97
CA THR A 93 -8.41 16.35 16.24
C THR A 93 -7.26 15.33 16.15
N ARG A 94 -7.06 14.50 17.17
CA ARG A 94 -6.03 13.46 17.18
C ARG A 94 -6.30 12.39 16.12
N GLN A 95 -7.55 11.93 16.01
CA GLN A 95 -7.95 10.97 15.00
C GLN A 95 -7.88 11.57 13.60
N LEU A 96 -8.31 12.82 13.42
CA LEU A 96 -8.22 13.53 12.17
C LEU A 96 -6.75 13.66 11.70
N TYR A 97 -5.84 14.06 12.59
CA TYR A 97 -4.41 14.13 12.29
C TYR A 97 -3.83 12.78 11.86
N ARG A 98 -4.18 11.68 12.56
CA ARG A 98 -3.76 10.32 12.16
C ARG A 98 -4.27 9.96 10.77
N LEU A 99 -5.53 10.25 10.46
CA LEU A 99 -6.10 9.99 9.13
C LEU A 99 -5.37 10.80 8.05
N ILE A 100 -5.10 12.09 8.28
CA ILE A 100 -4.30 12.95 7.39
C ILE A 100 -2.90 12.38 7.18
N LYS A 101 -2.26 11.82 8.20
CA LYS A 101 -0.94 11.18 8.07
C LYS A 101 -0.97 9.89 7.27
N VAL A 102 -2.04 9.11 7.37
CA VAL A 102 -2.22 7.84 6.64
C VAL A 102 -2.59 8.10 5.18
N THR A 103 -3.40 9.13 4.91
CA THR A 103 -3.86 9.49 3.55
C THR A 103 -2.92 10.45 2.84
N GLY A 104 -2.22 11.28 3.60
CA GLY A 104 -1.18 12.16 3.13
C GLY A 104 -0.08 11.32 2.52
N ILE A 105 0.10 11.47 1.20
CA ILE A 105 1.31 11.07 0.51
C ILE A 105 2.44 11.67 1.35
N ASN A 106 3.24 10.84 2.02
CA ASN A 106 4.51 11.27 2.60
C ASN A 106 5.33 11.81 1.41
N LYS A 107 5.19 13.11 1.12
CA LYS A 107 5.97 13.81 0.10
C LYS A 107 7.40 13.84 0.61
N SER A 108 8.18 12.82 0.29
CA SER A 108 9.63 12.86 0.48
C SER A 108 10.40 12.64 -0.82
N SER A 109 9.77 12.79 -1.99
CA SER A 109 10.49 12.70 -3.27
C SER A 109 10.02 13.66 -4.36
N VAL A 110 9.29 14.71 -4.01
CA VAL A 110 9.14 15.87 -4.90
C VAL A 110 9.93 17.00 -4.27
N SER A 111 11.23 17.07 -4.57
CA SER A 111 11.91 18.35 -4.58
C SER A 111 11.15 19.20 -5.59
N GLN A 112 10.29 20.09 -5.09
CA GLN A 112 9.70 21.11 -5.92
C GLN A 112 10.88 21.96 -6.37
N THR A 113 11.38 21.72 -7.57
CA THR A 113 12.43 22.54 -8.16
C THR A 113 11.83 23.91 -8.37
N ILE A 114 12.14 24.84 -7.48
CA ILE A 114 11.68 26.22 -7.60
C ILE A 114 12.60 26.87 -8.61
N THR A 115 12.07 27.16 -9.80
CA THR A 115 12.74 27.96 -10.82
C THR A 115 12.27 29.41 -10.70
N GLU A 116 13.20 30.33 -10.90
CA GLU A 116 12.86 31.74 -11.11
C GLU A 116 12.17 31.92 -12.48
N LYS A 117 11.58 33.10 -12.73
CA LYS A 117 10.88 33.41 -13.99
C LYS A 117 11.76 33.24 -15.24
N ASP A 118 13.08 33.32 -15.07
CA ASP A 118 14.09 33.16 -16.11
C ASP A 118 14.66 31.72 -16.16
N ASP A 119 13.91 30.74 -15.68
CA ASP A 119 14.25 29.31 -15.61
C ASP A 119 15.52 28.96 -14.79
N THR A 120 16.02 29.91 -14.00
CA THR A 120 17.18 29.70 -13.13
C THR A 120 16.79 28.86 -11.92
N LEU A 121 17.54 27.78 -11.67
CA LEU A 121 17.33 26.87 -10.54
C LEU A 121 17.72 27.53 -9.22
N ILE A 122 16.76 27.71 -8.30
CA ILE A 122 17.03 28.26 -6.98
C ILE A 122 17.56 27.14 -6.08
N CYS A 123 18.88 27.14 -5.83
CA CYS A 123 19.52 26.24 -4.88
C CYS A 123 19.88 27.00 -3.60
N SER A 124 19.48 26.50 -2.42
CA SER A 124 19.93 27.05 -1.15
C SER A 124 21.38 26.63 -0.88
N GLN A 125 22.34 27.42 -1.33
CA GLN A 125 23.73 27.27 -0.90
C GLN A 125 23.83 27.65 0.58
N SER A 126 24.07 26.66 1.44
CA SER A 126 24.36 26.84 2.86
C SER A 126 25.72 27.52 3.04
N ARG A 127 25.73 28.85 3.06
CA ARG A 127 26.90 29.60 3.51
C ARG A 127 26.97 29.55 5.04
N ARG A 128 28.04 28.96 5.58
CA ARG A 128 28.40 29.09 6.99
C ARG A 128 28.70 30.57 7.24
N LEU A 129 27.92 31.21 8.11
CA LEU A 129 28.28 32.50 8.68
C LEU A 129 29.38 32.22 9.71
N GLU A 130 30.63 32.54 9.36
CA GLU A 130 31.69 32.69 10.37
C GLU A 130 31.30 33.86 11.29
N ARG A 131 31.36 33.60 12.59
CA ARG A 131 31.10 34.58 13.65
C ARG A 131 32.35 35.37 13.94
#